data_AF-A0A9W6YPW6-F1
#
_entry.id   AF-A0A9W6YPW6-F1
#
_cell.length_a   1.000
_cell.length_b   1.000
_cell.length_c   1.000
_cell.angle_alpha   90.00
_cell.angle_beta   90.00
_cell.angle_gamma   90.00
#
_symmetry.space_group_name_H-M   'P 1'
#
loop_
_entity.id
_entity.type
_entity.pdbx_description
1 polymer ?
#
loop_
_entity_poly.entity_id
_entity_poly.type
_entity_poly.pdbx_seq_one_letter_code
_entity_poly.pdbx_strand_id
1 'polypeptide(L)'
;MKSARALAVAASALIGFDAVSATSSLPSIKLGFNIQRSTMEVYGASSFDVFVKPVLRGSNITFDGKVAFEQEGTTHNFILVDSIPYREVINSTADVTTCLPTQLFPSVPDIVEAIASATPVSSVNTEQAISCNNGTWLSTTFAGESYVLCTGADAADGNFTVYGEDLSITVEYLSEDVTVTKPTNAPSDCTAVSDDSVALSSVGQLYGLTASSSRRVLKEEAAAVHLASSTCTCQGTPRPCLFFHGMDVEADGGIVDSYSFFGDIKEHAPCCSSFSFAILNTVDYEWYNDTLQQKACNAAMNVSTGTADSGSTKINDLIIVAHSMGNNMLAGALATGKCSIGSNVDWVDLSGPMKGSMGSDFLHEICDGGNVLQDVLAELGGLIGQCPGTTTRRSLVYDGGDYCDAECSDRYAAARAVHEKYVTASMCGTTYSGLLSSEYLGLLAGGLLIPHHSSKNDGIVRCASHATLDRIFTFAACFSCFIDISRWSSKAASETSTHHPSMTRTRPPGTLQR
;
A
#
# COMPACT_ATOMS: atom_id res chain seq x y z
N MET A 1 26.85 -48.35 68.83
CA MET A 1 25.38 -48.48 68.86
C MET A 1 24.82 -47.08 69.12
N LYS A 2 24.64 -46.15 68.17
CA LYS A 2 24.13 -46.17 66.78
C LYS A 2 22.73 -46.79 66.68
N SER A 3 21.71 -45.97 66.98
CA SER A 3 20.28 -46.10 66.64
C SER A 3 19.57 -44.92 67.34
N ALA A 4 18.62 -44.14 66.81
CA ALA A 4 18.00 -43.97 65.51
C ALA A 4 17.18 -42.66 65.62
N ARG A 5 17.31 -41.76 64.63
CA ARG A 5 16.28 -40.81 64.18
C ARG A 5 16.83 -40.06 62.97
N ALA A 6 16.68 -40.71 61.82
CA ALA A 6 16.92 -40.15 60.50
C ALA A 6 15.55 -40.04 59.80
N LEU A 7 15.13 -38.81 59.50
CA LEU A 7 14.23 -38.39 58.41
C LEU A 7 13.86 -36.93 58.63
N ALA A 8 14.71 -36.02 58.12
CA ALA A 8 14.32 -34.67 57.75
C ALA A 8 15.18 -34.31 56.54
N VAL A 9 14.47 -34.16 55.42
CA VAL A 9 14.94 -34.07 54.05
C VAL A 9 15.64 -32.73 53.81
N ALA A 10 16.61 -32.79 52.89
CA ALA A 10 17.39 -31.71 52.33
C ALA A 10 16.55 -30.62 51.63
N ALA A 11 17.23 -29.52 51.30
CA ALA A 11 16.81 -28.39 50.46
C ALA A 11 16.01 -27.27 51.18
N SER A 12 16.75 -26.39 51.84
CA SER A 12 16.33 -25.01 52.09
C SER A 12 17.40 -24.07 51.52
N ALA A 13 17.49 -24.04 50.20
CA ALA A 13 18.15 -23.04 49.38
C ALA A 13 17.64 -23.23 47.95
N LEU A 14 17.17 -22.15 47.29
CA LEU A 14 16.54 -22.10 45.96
C LEU A 14 15.03 -22.34 45.89
N ILE A 15 14.22 -21.57 46.62
CA ILE A 15 12.91 -21.13 46.10
C ILE A 15 12.71 -19.68 46.56
N GLY A 16 13.13 -18.77 45.70
CA GLY A 16 12.70 -17.38 45.69
C GLY A 16 12.10 -17.07 44.31
N PHE A 17 11.28 -18.00 43.80
CA PHE A 17 10.26 -17.63 42.84
C PHE A 17 9.17 -16.96 43.67
N ASP A 18 9.30 -15.65 43.88
CA ASP A 18 8.11 -14.85 44.14
C ASP A 18 7.30 -14.93 42.85
N ALA A 19 6.35 -15.87 42.87
CA ALA A 19 5.26 -15.91 41.94
C ALA A 19 4.59 -14.53 42.00
N VAL A 20 4.86 -13.70 40.99
CA VAL A 20 3.91 -12.69 40.56
C VAL A 20 2.58 -13.45 40.45
N SER A 21 1.63 -13.09 41.31
CA SER A 21 0.26 -13.59 41.24
C SER A 21 -0.16 -13.61 39.77
N ALA A 22 -0.58 -14.78 39.30
CA ALA A 22 -1.11 -14.98 37.98
C ALA A 22 -2.24 -13.97 37.72
N THR A 23 -1.95 -12.90 36.96
CA THR A 23 -2.97 -12.27 36.13
C THR A 23 -3.27 -13.27 35.02
N SER A 24 -4.30 -14.07 35.21
CA SER A 24 -4.73 -15.10 34.25
C SER A 24 -5.21 -14.54 32.91
N SER A 25 -5.29 -13.22 32.77
CA SER A 25 -5.59 -12.51 31.54
C SER A 25 -4.79 -11.21 31.48
N LEU A 26 -4.29 -10.88 30.30
CA LEU A 26 -3.82 -9.53 29.98
C LEU A 26 -5.05 -8.68 29.63
N PRO A 27 -5.09 -7.39 30.00
CA PRO A 27 -6.24 -6.55 29.70
C PRO A 27 -6.46 -6.40 28.20
N SER A 28 -7.73 -6.33 27.80
CA SER A 28 -8.08 -5.89 26.44
C SER A 28 -7.58 -4.46 26.18
N ILE A 29 -7.31 -4.17 24.93
CA ILE A 29 -6.80 -2.87 24.47
C ILE A 29 -7.84 -2.24 23.55
N LYS A 30 -8.09 -0.94 23.72
CA LYS A 30 -8.72 -0.10 22.71
C LYS A 30 -7.64 0.74 22.03
N LEU A 31 -7.57 0.64 20.70
CA LEU A 31 -6.71 1.44 19.84
C LEU A 31 -7.58 2.50 19.17
N GLY A 32 -7.51 3.73 19.67
CA GLY A 32 -8.21 4.87 19.07
C GLY A 32 -7.39 5.47 17.94
N PHE A 33 -7.75 5.16 16.70
CA PHE A 33 -7.11 5.71 15.52
C PHE A 33 -7.64 7.11 15.21
N ASN A 34 -6.73 7.99 14.82
CA ASN A 34 -7.03 9.30 14.26
C ASN A 34 -6.14 9.50 13.02
N ILE A 35 -6.78 9.44 11.87
CA ILE A 35 -6.19 9.58 10.55
C ILE A 35 -6.07 11.07 10.23
N GLN A 36 -4.85 11.51 9.90
CA GLN A 36 -4.56 12.91 9.62
C GLN A 36 -4.83 13.29 8.15
N ARG A 37 -4.76 12.31 7.23
CA ARG A 37 -5.04 12.52 5.79
C ARG A 37 -6.44 12.04 5.40
N SER A 38 -7.22 12.91 4.77
CA SER A 38 -8.59 12.61 4.30
C SER A 38 -8.66 11.46 3.29
N THR A 39 -7.56 11.17 2.62
CA THR A 39 -7.43 10.07 1.66
C THR A 39 -7.19 8.71 2.30
N MET A 40 -6.70 8.70 3.54
CA MET A 40 -6.52 7.47 4.33
C MET A 40 -7.74 7.16 5.19
N GLU A 41 -8.82 7.93 5.04
CA GLU A 41 -10.09 7.65 5.69
C GLU A 41 -10.60 6.25 5.32
N VAL A 42 -10.97 5.48 6.33
CA VAL A 42 -11.45 4.12 6.16
C VAL A 42 -12.97 4.17 6.16
N TYR A 43 -13.60 3.83 5.04
CA TYR A 43 -15.05 3.98 4.83
C TYR A 43 -15.55 5.42 5.10
N GLY A 44 -14.70 6.44 4.86
CA GLY A 44 -15.01 7.85 5.13
C GLY A 44 -14.87 8.27 6.60
N ALA A 45 -14.39 7.38 7.47
CA ALA A 45 -14.07 7.69 8.86
C ALA A 45 -12.58 8.05 9.01
N SER A 46 -12.31 9.24 9.55
CA SER A 46 -10.98 9.67 9.98
C SER A 46 -10.67 9.34 11.44
N SER A 47 -11.66 8.90 12.22
CA SER A 47 -11.46 8.43 13.59
C SER A 47 -12.32 7.21 13.88
N PHE A 48 -11.70 6.19 14.46
CA PHE A 48 -12.35 4.91 14.76
C PHE A 48 -11.58 4.15 15.85
N ASP A 49 -12.27 3.27 16.56
CA ASP A 49 -11.69 2.42 17.60
C ASP A 49 -11.53 0.98 17.10
N VAL A 50 -10.34 0.42 17.28
CA VAL A 50 -10.09 -1.02 17.13
C VAL A 50 -9.98 -1.62 18.52
N PHE A 51 -10.75 -2.67 18.77
CA PHE A 51 -10.71 -3.39 20.05
C PHE A 51 -9.93 -4.67 19.90
N VAL A 52 -8.99 -4.92 20.80
CA VAL A 52 -8.07 -6.05 20.78
C VAL A 52 -8.14 -6.81 22.09
N LYS A 53 -8.21 -8.14 22.00
CA LYS A 53 -8.20 -9.05 23.13
C LYS A 53 -6.97 -9.96 23.04
N PRO A 54 -6.04 -9.90 24.00
CA PRO A 54 -4.95 -10.87 24.08
C PRO A 54 -5.48 -12.24 24.50
N VAL A 55 -5.03 -13.29 23.82
CA VAL A 55 -5.40 -14.69 24.07
C VAL A 55 -4.14 -15.47 24.42
N LEU A 56 -4.01 -15.86 25.69
CA LEU A 56 -2.86 -16.63 26.15
C LEU A 56 -2.98 -18.10 25.71
N ARG A 57 -1.94 -18.59 25.03
CA ARG A 57 -1.78 -19.98 24.61
C ARG A 57 -0.43 -20.50 25.12
N GLY A 58 -0.40 -20.92 26.38
CA GLY A 58 0.84 -21.35 27.04
C GLY A 58 1.77 -20.16 27.31
N SER A 59 2.97 -20.17 26.71
CA SER A 59 3.93 -19.06 26.80
C SER A 59 3.78 -18.01 25.69
N ASN A 60 2.84 -18.23 24.76
CA ASN A 60 2.62 -17.35 23.62
C ASN A 60 1.27 -16.64 23.77
N ILE A 61 1.16 -15.50 23.11
CA ILE A 61 -0.05 -14.69 23.02
C ILE A 61 -0.42 -14.55 21.55
N THR A 62 -1.68 -14.80 21.24
CA THR A 62 -2.32 -14.36 20.00
C THR A 62 -3.29 -13.24 20.31
N PHE A 63 -3.81 -12.55 19.30
CA PHE A 63 -4.71 -11.42 19.51
C PHE A 63 -5.96 -11.60 18.67
N ASP A 64 -7.11 -11.56 19.33
CA ASP A 64 -8.39 -11.39 18.65
C ASP A 64 -8.68 -9.90 18.54
N GLY A 65 -9.33 -9.48 17.45
CA GLY A 65 -9.55 -8.06 17.17
C GLY A 65 -10.88 -7.81 16.50
N LYS A 66 -11.45 -6.62 16.68
CA LYS A 66 -12.60 -6.16 15.92
C LYS A 66 -12.60 -4.65 15.69
N VAL A 67 -13.13 -4.26 14.54
CA VAL A 67 -13.46 -2.88 14.19
C VAL A 67 -14.71 -2.87 13.30
N ALA A 68 -15.51 -1.81 13.41
CA ALA A 68 -16.74 -1.64 12.66
C ALA A 68 -16.78 -0.26 12.00
N PHE A 69 -17.25 -0.20 10.77
CA PHE A 69 -17.44 1.02 10.00
C PHE A 69 -18.86 1.09 9.47
N GLU A 70 -19.48 2.27 9.52
CA GLU A 70 -20.81 2.52 8.98
C GLU A 70 -20.68 3.38 7.72
N GLN A 71 -21.17 2.89 6.59
CA GLN A 71 -21.19 3.63 5.33
C GLN A 71 -22.55 3.46 4.64
N GLU A 72 -23.25 4.58 4.41
CA GLU A 72 -24.50 4.61 3.63
C GLU A 72 -25.57 3.59 4.10
N GLY A 73 -25.66 3.35 5.41
CA GLY A 73 -26.61 2.39 6.00
C GLY A 73 -26.20 0.92 5.89
N THR A 74 -24.92 0.66 5.56
CA THR A 74 -24.27 -0.64 5.60
C THR A 74 -23.17 -0.64 6.66
N THR A 75 -23.21 -1.63 7.56
CA THR A 75 -22.16 -1.88 8.54
C THR A 75 -21.12 -2.82 7.95
N HIS A 76 -19.86 -2.43 8.01
CA HIS A 76 -18.70 -3.24 7.64
C HIS A 76 -17.90 -3.59 8.89
N ASN A 77 -17.99 -4.85 9.32
CA ASN A 77 -17.24 -5.39 10.45
C ASN A 77 -16.00 -6.13 9.94
N PHE A 78 -14.86 -5.88 10.58
CA PHE A 78 -13.63 -6.64 10.38
C PHE A 78 -13.28 -7.30 11.70
N ILE A 79 -13.14 -8.62 11.66
CA ILE A 79 -13.05 -9.45 12.86
C ILE A 79 -11.89 -10.42 12.69
N LEU A 80 -10.95 -10.44 13.64
CA LEU A 80 -9.89 -11.44 13.75
C LEU A 80 -10.19 -12.31 14.96
N VAL A 81 -10.41 -13.61 14.76
CA VAL A 81 -10.62 -14.58 15.85
C VAL A 81 -9.83 -15.83 15.56
N ASP A 82 -9.06 -16.30 16.55
CA ASP A 82 -8.20 -17.47 16.42
C ASP A 82 -7.29 -17.39 15.19
N SER A 83 -6.70 -16.21 14.96
CA SER A 83 -5.82 -15.91 13.83
C SER A 83 -6.50 -15.89 12.46
N ILE A 84 -7.84 -16.02 12.37
CA ILE A 84 -8.57 -16.04 11.11
C ILE A 84 -9.30 -14.71 10.91
N PRO A 85 -9.02 -13.97 9.84
CA PRO A 85 -9.65 -12.69 9.58
C PRO A 85 -10.92 -12.84 8.72
N TYR A 86 -11.97 -12.16 9.15
CA TYR A 86 -13.29 -12.16 8.54
C TYR A 86 -13.72 -10.73 8.22
N ARG A 87 -14.49 -10.59 7.14
CA ARG A 87 -15.25 -9.39 6.83
C ARG A 87 -16.72 -9.74 6.85
N GLU A 88 -17.49 -9.02 7.65
CA GLU A 88 -18.94 -9.15 7.72
C GLU A 88 -19.58 -7.85 7.25
N VAL A 89 -20.55 -7.97 6.34
CA VAL A 89 -21.29 -6.85 5.78
C VAL A 89 -22.74 -7.03 6.14
N ILE A 90 -23.26 -6.11 6.95
CA ILE A 90 -24.64 -6.12 7.42
C ILE A 90 -25.36 -4.92 6.82
N ASN A 91 -26.47 -5.17 6.13
CA ASN A 91 -27.39 -4.13 5.69
C ASN A 91 -28.85 -4.59 5.91
N SER A 92 -29.81 -3.80 5.44
CA SER A 92 -31.24 -4.11 5.64
C SER A 92 -31.73 -5.39 4.96
N THR A 93 -30.99 -5.94 4.00
CA THR A 93 -31.40 -7.08 3.16
C THR A 93 -30.47 -8.28 3.23
N ALA A 94 -29.24 -8.12 3.72
CA ALA A 94 -28.21 -9.14 3.70
C ALA A 94 -27.27 -9.01 4.92
N ASP A 95 -26.87 -10.17 5.43
CA ASP A 95 -25.79 -10.37 6.40
C ASP A 95 -24.84 -11.39 5.78
N VAL A 96 -23.72 -10.90 5.26
CA VAL A 96 -22.76 -11.70 4.49
C VAL A 96 -21.40 -11.66 5.16
N THR A 97 -20.91 -12.83 5.56
CA THR A 97 -19.53 -12.99 6.02
C THR A 97 -18.67 -13.62 4.94
N THR A 98 -17.50 -13.02 4.66
CA THR A 98 -16.49 -13.55 3.75
C THR A 98 -15.14 -13.67 4.46
N CYS A 99 -14.29 -14.58 3.99
CA CYS A 99 -12.90 -14.62 4.42
C CYS A 99 -12.19 -13.33 3.99
N LEU A 100 -11.30 -12.83 4.84
CA LEU A 100 -10.40 -11.75 4.46
C LEU A 100 -9.03 -12.34 4.07
N PRO A 101 -8.38 -11.85 3.01
CA PRO A 101 -7.00 -12.21 2.70
C PRO A 101 -6.05 -11.92 3.87
N THR A 102 -5.19 -12.87 4.23
CA THR A 102 -4.30 -12.77 5.39
C THR A 102 -3.20 -11.71 5.22
N GLN A 103 -2.85 -11.37 3.98
CA GLN A 103 -1.82 -10.38 3.66
C GLN A 103 -2.24 -8.94 3.93
N LEU A 104 -3.53 -8.71 4.20
CA LEU A 104 -4.08 -7.41 4.59
C LEU A 104 -3.91 -7.11 6.08
N PHE A 105 -3.54 -8.13 6.87
CA PHE A 105 -3.31 -7.98 8.29
C PHE A 105 -1.83 -7.66 8.55
N PRO A 106 -1.52 -6.59 9.30
CA PRO A 106 -0.14 -6.25 9.63
C PRO A 106 0.46 -7.32 10.56
N SER A 107 1.79 -7.51 10.46
CA SER A 107 2.53 -8.44 11.32
C SER A 107 2.45 -8.00 12.79
N VAL A 108 1.76 -8.79 13.61
CA VAL A 108 1.66 -8.56 15.05
C VAL A 108 3.03 -8.62 15.74
N PRO A 109 3.91 -9.60 15.44
CA PRO A 109 5.27 -9.59 15.97
C PRO A 109 6.03 -8.31 15.66
N ASP A 110 5.95 -7.80 14.43
CA ASP A 110 6.68 -6.60 14.02
C ASP A 110 6.16 -5.36 14.78
N ILE A 111 4.85 -5.26 15.02
CA ILE A 111 4.25 -4.18 15.82
C ILE A 111 4.75 -4.26 17.27
N VAL A 112 4.71 -5.46 17.87
CA VAL A 112 5.16 -5.67 19.25
C VAL A 112 6.66 -5.38 19.38
N GLU A 113 7.46 -5.79 18.40
CA GLU A 113 8.90 -5.52 18.36
C GLU A 113 9.19 -4.02 18.19
N ALA A 114 8.45 -3.32 17.32
CA ALA A 114 8.59 -1.86 17.17
C ALA A 114 8.31 -1.13 18.49
N ILE A 115 7.27 -1.52 19.24
CA ILE A 115 6.96 -0.90 20.54
C ILE A 115 8.02 -1.28 21.58
N ALA A 116 8.43 -2.55 21.65
CA ALA A 116 9.42 -3.02 22.62
C ALA A 116 10.82 -2.42 22.39
N SER A 117 11.19 -2.20 21.13
CA SER A 117 12.48 -1.59 20.76
C SER A 117 12.51 -0.07 20.83
N ALA A 118 11.39 0.58 21.18
CA ALA A 118 11.30 2.04 21.24
C ALA A 118 12.32 2.64 22.24
N THR A 119 13.00 3.70 21.81
CA THR A 119 14.13 4.31 22.55
C THR A 119 13.79 5.72 23.06
N PRO A 120 14.25 6.13 24.26
CA PRO A 120 13.99 7.47 24.79
C PRO A 120 14.63 8.59 23.96
N VAL A 121 13.89 9.69 23.77
CA VAL A 121 14.34 10.89 23.04
C VAL A 121 14.16 12.16 23.89
N SER A 122 15.02 13.17 23.69
CA SER A 122 14.96 14.40 24.51
C SER A 122 13.84 15.35 24.09
N SER A 123 13.52 15.34 22.79
CA SER A 123 12.59 16.28 22.17
C SER A 123 12.14 15.75 20.81
N VAL A 124 10.91 16.08 20.43
CA VAL A 124 10.37 15.83 19.10
C VAL A 124 10.24 17.17 18.38
N ASN A 125 10.90 17.32 17.24
CA ASN A 125 10.72 18.45 16.34
C ASN A 125 9.61 18.12 15.34
N THR A 126 8.51 18.86 15.37
CA THR A 126 7.38 18.65 14.46
C THR A 126 6.52 19.90 14.36
N GLU A 127 5.80 20.01 13.24
CA GLU A 127 4.73 21.01 13.05
C GLU A 127 3.36 20.46 13.49
N GLN A 128 3.27 19.14 13.77
CA GLN A 128 2.06 18.54 14.29
C GLN A 128 1.73 19.03 15.70
N ALA A 129 0.45 19.20 15.99
CA ALA A 129 -0.04 19.52 17.32
C ALA A 129 -0.01 18.25 18.23
N ILE A 130 1.17 17.90 18.73
CA ILE A 130 1.38 16.77 19.66
C ILE A 130 1.69 17.27 21.07
N SER A 131 1.40 16.45 22.08
CA SER A 131 1.73 16.79 23.47
C SER A 131 2.11 15.54 24.26
N CYS A 132 3.08 15.69 25.16
CA CYS A 132 3.42 14.66 26.14
C CYS A 132 3.62 15.29 27.51
N ASN A 133 2.51 15.68 28.11
CA ASN A 133 2.52 16.42 29.38
C ASN A 133 3.06 15.52 30.50
N ASN A 134 4.20 15.90 31.08
CA ASN A 134 4.89 15.17 32.15
C ASN A 134 5.30 13.73 31.81
N GLY A 135 5.21 13.34 30.53
CA GLY A 135 5.49 11.99 30.06
C GLY A 135 6.92 11.79 29.53
N THR A 136 7.20 10.60 29.02
CA THR A 136 8.46 10.29 28.34
C THR A 136 8.22 10.12 26.84
N TRP A 137 9.03 10.79 26.04
CA TRP A 137 9.06 10.56 24.60
C TRP A 137 9.92 9.34 24.28
N LEU A 138 9.39 8.46 23.45
CA LEU A 138 10.11 7.35 22.84
C LEU A 138 10.03 7.49 21.31
N SER A 139 11.01 6.97 20.59
CA SER A 139 10.98 6.87 19.13
C SER A 139 11.14 5.42 18.69
N THR A 140 10.44 5.06 17.62
CA THR A 140 10.53 3.75 16.98
C THR A 140 10.30 3.86 15.48
N THR A 141 10.55 2.77 14.77
CA THR A 141 10.27 2.62 13.34
C THR A 141 9.41 1.40 13.13
N PHE A 142 8.38 1.53 12.31
CA PHE A 142 7.52 0.41 11.90
C PHE A 142 7.24 0.52 10.40
N ALA A 143 7.38 -0.59 9.66
CA ALA A 143 7.20 -0.63 8.21
C ALA A 143 8.06 0.38 7.39
N GLY A 144 9.16 0.87 7.97
CA GLY A 144 10.02 1.90 7.36
C GLY A 144 9.64 3.34 7.73
N GLU A 145 8.52 3.52 8.44
CA GLU A 145 8.02 4.82 8.89
C GLU A 145 8.43 5.14 10.33
N SER A 146 8.68 6.41 10.60
CA SER A 146 9.08 6.89 11.92
C SER A 146 7.87 7.23 12.78
N TYR A 147 7.87 6.74 14.01
CA TYR A 147 6.84 7.02 15.01
C TYR A 147 7.47 7.54 16.30
N VAL A 148 6.72 8.37 17.02
CA VAL A 148 7.06 8.78 18.38
C VAL A 148 5.92 8.40 19.34
N LEU A 149 6.28 7.85 20.50
CA LEU A 149 5.34 7.47 21.53
C LEU A 149 5.44 8.45 22.68
N CYS A 150 4.31 8.82 23.25
CA CYS A 150 4.22 9.50 24.53
C CYS A 150 3.66 8.54 25.57
N THR A 151 4.47 8.18 26.56
CA THR A 151 3.99 7.47 27.75
C THR A 151 3.61 8.50 28.82
N GLY A 152 2.39 8.40 29.36
CA GLY A 152 1.90 9.35 30.37
C GLY A 152 2.75 9.38 31.64
N ALA A 153 2.71 10.49 32.37
CA ALA A 153 3.42 10.69 33.64
C ALA A 153 2.97 9.72 34.74
N ASP A 154 1.66 9.45 34.77
CA ASP A 154 1.02 8.53 35.69
C ASP A 154 0.95 7.16 35.03
N ALA A 155 2.00 6.36 35.22
CA ALA A 155 2.05 4.96 34.79
C ALA A 155 1.00 4.05 35.48
N ALA A 156 -0.01 4.62 36.15
CA ALA A 156 -1.04 3.89 36.88
C ALA A 156 -1.97 3.10 35.95
N ASP A 157 -2.33 3.68 34.80
CA ASP A 157 -3.27 3.06 33.85
C ASP A 157 -2.57 2.48 32.61
N GLY A 158 -1.26 2.70 32.44
CA GLY A 158 -0.44 2.15 31.34
C GLY A 158 -0.66 2.77 29.96
N ASN A 159 -1.69 3.60 29.78
CA ASN A 159 -2.07 4.21 28.50
C ASN A 159 -0.94 5.06 27.88
N PHE A 160 -0.85 5.03 26.56
CA PHE A 160 0.11 5.83 25.79
C PHE A 160 -0.46 6.22 24.43
N THR A 161 0.15 7.22 23.80
CA THR A 161 -0.23 7.65 22.45
C THR A 161 0.95 7.46 21.51
N VAL A 162 0.69 6.92 20.33
CA VAL A 162 1.62 6.82 19.22
C VAL A 162 1.28 7.91 18.21
N TYR A 163 2.27 8.68 17.79
CA TYR A 163 2.16 9.68 16.75
C TYR A 163 3.02 9.27 15.56
N GLY A 164 2.39 9.18 14.39
CA GLY A 164 3.06 9.06 13.09
C GLY A 164 2.81 10.32 12.26
N GLU A 165 3.36 10.33 11.05
CA GLU A 165 3.09 11.40 10.09
C GLU A 165 1.60 11.43 9.70
N ASP A 166 1.04 10.26 9.38
CA ASP A 166 -0.27 10.19 8.73
C ASP A 166 -1.42 9.83 9.67
N LEU A 167 -1.10 9.33 10.87
CA LEU A 167 -2.06 8.90 11.85
C LEU A 167 -1.51 9.04 13.27
N SER A 168 -2.41 9.03 14.24
CA SER A 168 -2.08 8.82 15.64
C SER A 168 -2.96 7.72 16.21
N ILE A 169 -2.43 6.99 17.20
CA ILE A 169 -3.10 5.88 17.85
C ILE A 169 -3.04 6.10 19.35
N THR A 170 -4.20 6.22 19.99
CA THR A 170 -4.29 6.19 21.45
C THR A 170 -4.46 4.75 21.90
N VAL A 171 -3.60 4.29 22.79
CA VAL A 171 -3.64 2.95 23.36
C VAL A 171 -4.21 3.03 24.77
N GLU A 172 -5.38 2.43 24.96
CA GLU A 172 -6.09 2.39 26.24
C GLU A 172 -6.24 0.94 26.71
N TYR A 173 -5.81 0.65 27.94
CA TYR A 173 -6.06 -0.63 28.59
C TYR A 173 -7.44 -0.62 29.24
N LEU A 174 -8.28 -1.57 28.86
CA LEU A 174 -9.66 -1.67 29.30
C LEU A 174 -9.76 -2.42 30.63
N SER A 175 -10.63 -1.94 31.52
CA SER A 175 -10.94 -2.61 32.79
C SER A 175 -11.79 -3.87 32.61
N GLU A 176 -12.50 -3.97 31.49
CA GLU A 176 -13.34 -5.11 31.12
C GLU A 176 -12.83 -5.76 29.83
N ASP A 177 -12.88 -7.09 29.77
CA ASP A 177 -12.49 -7.84 28.59
C ASP A 177 -13.46 -7.59 27.44
N VAL A 178 -12.92 -7.31 26.27
CA VAL A 178 -13.72 -7.19 25.05
C VAL A 178 -14.13 -8.58 24.57
N THR A 179 -15.41 -8.74 24.28
CA THR A 179 -15.90 -9.91 23.57
C THR A 179 -15.67 -9.76 22.07
N VAL A 180 -14.81 -10.61 21.51
CA VAL A 180 -14.61 -10.79 20.07
C VAL A 180 -15.08 -12.21 19.74
N THR A 181 -16.02 -12.34 18.81
CA THR A 181 -16.66 -13.63 18.48
C THR A 181 -16.64 -13.85 16.98
N LYS A 182 -16.38 -15.09 16.58
CA LYS A 182 -16.47 -15.52 15.19
C LYS A 182 -17.90 -15.26 14.66
N PRO A 183 -18.06 -14.66 13.47
CA PRO A 183 -19.38 -14.47 12.86
C PRO A 183 -20.13 -15.79 12.67
N THR A 184 -21.46 -15.76 12.84
CA THR A 184 -22.30 -16.97 12.77
C THR A 184 -22.27 -17.60 11.37
N ASN A 185 -22.22 -16.78 10.33
CA ASN A 185 -22.22 -17.20 8.93
C ASN A 185 -20.80 -17.31 8.34
N ALA A 186 -19.77 -17.35 9.20
CA ALA A 186 -18.39 -17.40 8.75
C ALA A 186 -18.07 -18.68 7.96
N PRO A 187 -17.42 -18.57 6.79
CA PRO A 187 -16.97 -19.75 6.03
C PRO A 187 -16.00 -20.62 6.86
N SER A 188 -16.00 -21.93 6.56
CA SER A 188 -15.16 -22.91 7.28
C SER A 188 -13.74 -23.03 6.71
N ASP A 189 -13.52 -22.54 5.49
CA ASP A 189 -12.32 -22.69 4.68
C ASP A 189 -11.42 -21.44 4.70
N CYS A 190 -11.70 -20.46 5.57
CA CYS A 190 -10.84 -19.30 5.72
C CYS A 190 -9.45 -19.66 6.25
N THR A 191 -8.43 -18.99 5.71
CA THR A 191 -7.03 -19.22 6.07
C THR A 191 -6.64 -18.37 7.28
N ALA A 192 -5.87 -18.94 8.20
CA ALA A 192 -5.31 -18.23 9.33
C ALA A 192 -4.06 -17.40 8.92
N VAL A 193 -3.87 -16.25 9.55
CA VAL A 193 -2.65 -15.45 9.46
C VAL A 193 -1.48 -16.28 10.03
N SER A 194 -0.40 -16.38 9.27
CA SER A 194 0.85 -17.01 9.71
C SER A 194 1.63 -16.08 10.64
N ASP A 195 2.36 -16.64 11.61
CA ASP A 195 3.25 -15.91 12.51
C ASP A 195 2.56 -14.78 13.31
N ASP A 196 1.31 -14.98 13.72
CA ASP A 196 0.53 -14.00 14.48
C ASP A 196 0.76 -14.04 16.01
N SER A 197 1.61 -14.96 16.47
CA SER A 197 1.86 -15.21 17.88
C SER A 197 3.15 -14.57 18.37
N VAL A 198 3.12 -14.01 19.57
CA VAL A 198 4.30 -13.42 20.23
C VAL A 198 4.56 -14.09 21.57
N ALA A 199 5.82 -14.13 21.98
CA ALA A 199 6.17 -14.62 23.31
C ALA A 199 5.64 -13.66 24.39
N LEU A 200 5.11 -14.20 25.50
CA LEU A 200 4.63 -13.41 26.65
C LEU A 200 5.72 -12.48 27.21
N SER A 201 6.99 -12.86 27.11
CA SER A 201 8.13 -12.02 27.51
C SER A 201 8.28 -10.77 26.64
N SER A 202 7.89 -10.83 25.37
CA SER A 202 8.08 -9.74 24.40
C SER A 202 7.08 -8.61 24.57
N VAL A 203 5.92 -8.88 25.17
CA VAL A 203 4.88 -7.86 25.43
C VAL A 203 5.08 -7.14 26.77
N GLY A 204 6.19 -7.39 27.46
CA GLY A 204 6.40 -6.89 28.82
C GLY A 204 6.58 -5.38 28.92
N GLN A 205 7.05 -4.70 27.87
CA GLN A 205 7.02 -3.22 27.80
C GLN A 205 5.64 -2.69 27.47
N LEU A 206 4.91 -3.37 26.57
CA LEU A 206 3.55 -2.99 26.18
C LEU A 206 2.66 -2.96 27.42
N TYR A 207 2.54 -4.10 28.12
CA TYR A 207 1.68 -4.23 29.31
C TYR A 207 2.34 -3.81 30.63
N GLY A 208 3.53 -3.19 30.60
CA GLY A 208 4.23 -2.79 31.83
C GLY A 208 4.64 -3.95 32.76
N LEU A 209 4.71 -5.18 32.25
CA LEU A 209 5.06 -6.41 33.01
C LEU A 209 6.56 -6.56 33.28
N THR A 210 7.40 -5.71 32.69
CA THR A 210 8.83 -5.69 33.01
C THR A 210 9.06 -5.06 34.38
N ALA A 211 9.30 -5.91 35.38
CA ALA A 211 9.82 -5.47 36.66
C ALA A 211 11.09 -4.63 36.42
N SER A 212 11.05 -3.38 36.87
CA SER A 212 12.15 -2.41 36.80
C SER A 212 13.44 -3.01 37.37
N SER A 213 14.24 -3.63 36.50
CA SER A 213 15.68 -3.74 36.75
C SER A 213 16.24 -2.36 36.41
N SER A 214 16.36 -1.53 37.45
CA SER A 214 17.01 -0.22 37.38
C SER A 214 18.45 -0.39 36.91
N ARG A 215 18.63 -0.51 35.59
CA ARG A 215 19.89 -0.16 34.95
C ARG A 215 19.80 1.34 34.73
N ARG A 216 20.46 2.09 35.62
CA ARG A 216 20.91 3.45 35.29
C ARG A 216 21.83 3.31 34.08
N VAL A 217 21.24 3.29 32.89
CA VAL A 217 21.97 3.57 31.66
C VAL A 217 22.36 5.04 31.81
N LEU A 218 23.66 5.31 31.76
CA LEU A 218 24.16 6.68 31.67
C LEU A 218 23.38 7.34 30.52
N LYS A 219 22.83 8.54 30.74
CA LYS A 219 22.24 9.37 29.68
C LYS A 219 23.27 9.48 28.56
N GLU A 220 23.21 8.58 27.58
CA GLU A 220 23.48 8.94 26.21
C GLU A 220 22.57 10.14 25.95
N GLU A 221 23.12 11.24 25.43
CA GLU A 221 22.30 12.42 25.13
C GLU A 221 21.19 11.97 24.20
N ALA A 222 20.00 11.76 24.76
CA ALA A 222 18.84 11.28 24.05
C ALA A 222 18.65 12.22 22.85
N ALA A 223 18.70 11.68 21.64
CA ALA A 223 18.71 12.50 20.45
C ALA A 223 17.38 13.26 20.31
N ALA A 224 17.43 14.42 19.67
CA ALA A 224 16.22 15.02 19.12
C ALA A 224 15.80 14.24 17.87
N VAL A 225 14.52 13.92 17.75
CA VAL A 225 13.96 13.25 16.57
C VAL A 225 12.99 14.18 15.84
N HIS A 226 12.88 14.00 14.54
CA HIS A 226 11.91 14.72 13.72
C HIS A 226 10.71 13.81 13.43
N LEU A 227 9.51 14.34 13.63
CA LEU A 227 8.27 13.72 13.15
C LEU A 227 7.71 14.61 12.04
N ALA A 228 7.64 14.07 10.83
CA ALA A 228 7.06 14.75 9.67
C ALA A 228 5.58 15.05 9.87
N SER A 229 5.02 16.01 9.14
CA SER A 229 3.61 16.41 9.21
C SER A 229 2.81 15.80 8.06
N SER A 230 1.56 15.42 8.31
CA SER A 230 0.61 14.97 7.28
C SER A 230 0.33 16.02 6.18
N THR A 231 0.69 17.27 6.41
CA THR A 231 0.63 18.34 5.40
C THR A 231 2.01 18.60 4.83
N CYS A 232 2.14 18.56 3.51
CA CYS A 232 3.35 18.96 2.82
C CYS A 232 3.13 20.26 2.03
N THR A 233 4.15 21.11 2.01
CA THR A 233 4.22 22.28 1.13
C THR A 233 5.30 22.05 0.09
N CYS A 234 5.14 22.63 -1.11
CA CYS A 234 6.21 22.56 -2.08
C CYS A 234 7.45 23.28 -1.58
N GLN A 235 8.57 22.56 -1.50
CA GLN A 235 9.87 23.11 -1.10
C GLN A 235 10.56 23.90 -2.22
N GLY A 236 10.10 23.71 -3.46
CA GLY A 236 10.60 24.41 -4.65
C GLY A 236 9.58 25.35 -5.27
N THR A 237 9.94 25.94 -6.41
CA THR A 237 9.00 26.72 -7.22
C THR A 237 7.96 25.78 -7.85
N PRO A 238 6.65 25.98 -7.58
CA PRO A 238 5.61 25.22 -8.25
C PRO A 238 5.71 25.36 -9.77
N ARG A 239 5.54 24.26 -10.49
CA ARG A 239 5.64 24.19 -11.96
C ARG A 239 4.40 23.51 -12.53
N PRO A 240 4.07 23.72 -13.81
CA PRO A 240 3.07 22.91 -14.49
C PRO A 240 3.38 21.43 -14.31
N CYS A 241 2.34 20.62 -14.11
CA CYS A 241 2.46 19.17 -14.02
C CYS A 241 1.78 18.50 -15.20
N LEU A 242 2.49 17.57 -15.85
CA LEU A 242 1.95 16.70 -16.88
C LEU A 242 1.93 15.26 -16.39
N PHE A 243 0.77 14.64 -16.44
CA PHE A 243 0.53 13.27 -16.03
C PHE A 243 0.35 12.36 -17.25
N PHE A 244 1.15 11.29 -17.30
CA PHE A 244 1.04 10.22 -18.29
C PHE A 244 0.47 8.97 -17.63
N HIS A 245 -0.69 8.55 -18.12
CA HIS A 245 -1.31 7.29 -17.70
C HIS A 245 -0.52 6.08 -18.24
N GLY A 246 -0.94 4.87 -17.85
CA GLY A 246 -0.30 3.62 -18.21
C GLY A 246 -0.79 3.02 -19.52
N MET A 247 -1.14 1.74 -19.48
CA MET A 247 -1.72 1.01 -20.60
C MET A 247 -3.25 1.04 -20.57
N ASP A 248 -3.89 0.59 -21.65
CA ASP A 248 -5.32 0.28 -21.77
C ASP A 248 -6.27 1.47 -21.96
N VAL A 249 -5.76 2.57 -22.53
CA VAL A 249 -6.61 3.63 -23.07
C VAL A 249 -6.80 3.45 -24.57
N GLU A 250 -8.03 3.22 -25.01
CA GLU A 250 -8.37 2.83 -26.39
C GLU A 250 -8.22 3.95 -27.43
N ALA A 251 -8.24 5.22 -27.02
CA ALA A 251 -8.25 6.35 -27.95
C ALA A 251 -7.49 7.57 -27.41
N ASP A 252 -6.96 8.39 -28.32
CA ASP A 252 -6.39 9.68 -27.95
C ASP A 252 -7.51 10.63 -27.49
N GLY A 253 -7.35 11.19 -26.28
CA GLY A 253 -8.24 12.21 -25.72
C GLY A 253 -7.62 13.61 -25.67
N GLY A 254 -6.36 13.74 -26.09
CA GLY A 254 -5.62 15.01 -26.01
C GLY A 254 -5.13 15.31 -24.59
N ILE A 255 -4.92 16.59 -24.29
CA ILE A 255 -4.52 17.05 -22.96
C ILE A 255 -5.76 17.60 -22.26
N VAL A 256 -6.09 17.04 -21.10
CA VAL A 256 -7.25 17.44 -20.30
C VAL A 256 -6.83 17.91 -18.92
N ASP A 257 -7.66 18.72 -18.27
CA ASP A 257 -7.34 19.25 -16.93
C ASP A 257 -7.72 18.29 -15.80
N SER A 258 -8.51 17.25 -16.05
CA SER A 258 -8.93 16.27 -15.04
C SER A 258 -9.00 14.88 -15.62
N TYR A 259 -8.52 13.89 -14.89
CA TYR A 259 -8.64 12.50 -15.27
C TYR A 259 -8.76 11.60 -14.05
N SER A 260 -9.88 10.88 -13.93
CA SER A 260 -10.21 10.05 -12.76
C SER A 260 -9.21 8.94 -12.50
N PHE A 261 -8.47 8.52 -13.54
CA PHE A 261 -7.38 7.56 -13.39
C PHE A 261 -6.41 7.96 -12.29
N PHE A 262 -6.09 9.24 -12.10
CA PHE A 262 -5.16 9.68 -11.04
C PHE A 262 -5.86 10.07 -9.72
N GLY A 263 -7.13 9.73 -9.55
CA GLY A 263 -7.88 10.01 -8.32
C GLY A 263 -7.88 11.50 -7.94
N ASP A 264 -7.68 11.77 -6.66
CA ASP A 264 -7.71 13.12 -6.07
C ASP A 264 -6.32 13.80 -6.09
N ILE A 265 -5.41 13.42 -7.02
CA ILE A 265 -4.02 13.90 -7.03
C ILE A 265 -3.86 15.43 -6.99
N LYS A 266 -4.87 16.16 -7.46
CA LYS A 266 -4.91 17.63 -7.40
C LYS A 266 -4.88 18.19 -5.98
N GLU A 267 -5.37 17.42 -5.02
CA GLU A 267 -5.38 17.78 -3.60
C GLU A 267 -4.05 17.46 -2.91
N HIS A 268 -3.16 16.69 -3.56
CA HIS A 268 -1.97 16.10 -2.94
C HIS A 268 -0.65 16.40 -3.65
N ALA A 269 -0.66 17.23 -4.69
CA ALA A 269 0.54 17.63 -5.42
C ALA A 269 0.84 19.14 -5.27
N PRO A 270 1.31 19.59 -4.10
CA PRO A 270 1.50 21.02 -3.81
C PRO A 270 2.56 21.69 -4.69
N CYS A 271 3.43 20.92 -5.34
CA CYS A 271 4.41 21.42 -6.30
C CYS A 271 3.85 21.66 -7.72
N CYS A 272 2.60 21.31 -7.98
CA CYS A 272 1.95 21.56 -9.25
C CYS A 272 1.26 22.93 -9.26
N SER A 273 1.69 23.83 -10.15
CA SER A 273 1.00 25.10 -10.40
C SER A 273 -0.22 24.94 -11.32
N SER A 274 -0.22 23.90 -12.14
CA SER A 274 -1.34 23.50 -13.01
C SER A 274 -1.29 21.99 -13.24
N PHE A 275 -2.42 21.41 -13.66
CA PHE A 275 -2.57 19.97 -13.85
C PHE A 275 -3.02 19.69 -15.28
N SER A 276 -2.25 18.86 -15.97
CA SER A 276 -2.55 18.42 -17.33
C SER A 276 -2.38 16.90 -17.43
N PHE A 277 -3.33 16.22 -18.03
CA PHE A 277 -3.32 14.77 -18.20
C PHE A 277 -3.30 14.44 -19.69
N ALA A 278 -2.25 13.76 -20.15
CA ALA A 278 -2.13 13.35 -21.54
C ALA A 278 -2.84 12.01 -21.77
N ILE A 279 -3.97 12.05 -22.48
CA ILE A 279 -4.76 10.88 -22.83
C ILE A 279 -4.31 10.39 -24.21
N LEU A 280 -3.39 9.43 -24.21
CA LEU A 280 -2.85 8.79 -25.42
C LEU A 280 -3.44 7.39 -25.62
N ASN A 281 -3.65 6.98 -26.87
CA ASN A 281 -3.98 5.58 -27.19
C ASN A 281 -2.80 4.66 -26.81
N THR A 282 -3.06 3.76 -25.88
CA THR A 282 -2.11 2.78 -25.31
C THR A 282 -2.74 1.38 -25.29
N VAL A 283 -3.57 1.10 -26.30
CA VAL A 283 -4.04 -0.25 -26.64
C VAL A 283 -3.41 -0.70 -27.95
N ASP A 284 -3.38 0.21 -28.93
CA ASP A 284 -3.00 -0.11 -30.31
C ASP A 284 -1.51 0.04 -30.59
N TYR A 285 -0.75 0.63 -29.67
CA TYR A 285 0.65 1.01 -29.88
C TYR A 285 1.59 0.30 -28.90
N GLU A 286 2.72 -0.19 -29.41
CA GLU A 286 3.82 -0.60 -28.56
C GLU A 286 4.42 0.60 -27.83
N TRP A 287 5.00 0.39 -26.65
CA TRP A 287 5.64 1.49 -25.91
C TRP A 287 6.81 2.12 -26.68
N TYR A 288 7.42 1.36 -27.58
CA TYR A 288 8.50 1.81 -28.45
C TYR A 288 8.02 2.31 -29.83
N ASN A 289 6.72 2.44 -30.04
CA ASN A 289 6.17 2.90 -31.32
C ASN A 289 6.52 4.38 -31.58
N ASP A 290 7.01 4.66 -32.80
CA ASP A 290 7.46 6.00 -33.20
C ASP A 290 6.38 7.08 -33.04
N THR A 291 5.13 6.75 -33.39
CA THR A 291 3.99 7.66 -33.31
C THR A 291 3.61 7.93 -31.86
N LEU A 292 3.55 6.89 -31.02
CA LEU A 292 3.23 7.04 -29.60
C LEU A 292 4.30 7.88 -28.88
N GLN A 293 5.58 7.59 -29.14
CA GLN A 293 6.70 8.36 -28.59
C GLN A 293 6.64 9.84 -29.02
N GLN A 294 6.34 10.12 -30.29
CA GLN A 294 6.17 11.49 -30.76
C GLN A 294 4.98 12.19 -30.07
N LYS A 295 3.86 11.48 -29.85
CA LYS A 295 2.71 12.03 -29.12
C LYS A 295 3.05 12.36 -27.66
N ALA A 296 3.73 11.45 -26.95
CA ALA A 296 4.18 11.70 -25.58
C ALA A 296 5.10 12.93 -25.52
N CYS A 297 6.04 13.01 -26.46
CA CYS A 297 6.92 14.15 -26.59
C CYS A 297 6.17 15.47 -26.85
N ASN A 298 5.25 15.48 -27.82
CA ASN A 298 4.43 16.65 -28.14
C ASN A 298 3.59 17.09 -26.94
N ALA A 299 3.04 16.15 -26.18
CA ALA A 299 2.28 16.48 -24.97
C ALA A 299 3.16 17.19 -23.93
N ALA A 300 4.38 16.68 -23.67
CA ALA A 300 5.33 17.33 -22.77
C ALA A 300 5.75 18.72 -23.25
N MET A 301 6.03 18.87 -24.55
CA MET A 301 6.38 20.16 -25.14
C MET A 301 5.23 21.18 -25.10
N ASN A 302 3.98 20.73 -25.22
CA ASN A 302 2.81 21.61 -25.19
C ASN A 302 2.53 22.20 -23.79
N VAL A 303 2.87 21.47 -22.72
CA VAL A 303 2.68 21.91 -21.33
C VAL A 303 3.92 22.59 -20.77
N SER A 304 5.09 22.25 -21.30
CA SER A 304 6.36 22.88 -20.95
C SER A 304 6.25 24.41 -21.04
N THR A 305 6.69 25.07 -19.98
CA THR A 305 6.79 26.52 -19.94
C THR A 305 8.26 26.92 -20.00
N GLY A 306 8.58 28.12 -20.49
CA GLY A 306 9.96 28.60 -20.62
C GLY A 306 10.28 29.15 -22.01
N THR A 307 11.49 29.70 -22.17
CA THR A 307 11.96 30.27 -23.45
C THR A 307 12.22 29.14 -24.44
N ALA A 308 11.19 28.68 -25.12
CA ALA A 308 11.36 27.87 -26.31
C ALA A 308 11.91 28.78 -27.40
N ASP A 309 13.22 28.74 -27.62
CA ASP A 309 13.77 29.20 -28.90
C ASP A 309 12.97 28.50 -30.00
N SER A 310 12.46 29.26 -30.97
CA SER A 310 11.58 28.72 -32.01
C SER A 310 12.25 27.51 -32.70
N GLY A 311 11.69 26.30 -32.50
CA GLY A 311 12.24 25.05 -33.03
C GLY A 311 12.98 24.16 -32.01
N SER A 312 13.10 24.57 -30.75
CA SER A 312 13.64 23.74 -29.67
C SER A 312 12.71 22.56 -29.34
N THR A 313 13.24 21.33 -29.34
CA THR A 313 12.55 20.11 -28.88
C THR A 313 12.92 19.78 -27.43
N LYS A 314 13.23 20.79 -26.62
CA LYS A 314 13.66 20.64 -25.23
C LYS A 314 12.53 21.00 -24.26
N ILE A 315 12.15 20.04 -23.44
CA ILE A 315 11.18 20.21 -22.35
C ILE A 315 11.85 21.00 -21.22
N ASN A 316 11.20 22.06 -20.73
CA ASN A 316 11.65 22.90 -19.62
C ASN A 316 10.49 23.28 -18.69
N ASP A 317 10.82 23.71 -17.46
CA ASP A 317 9.90 24.15 -16.40
C ASP A 317 8.62 23.32 -16.30
N LEU A 318 8.79 22.01 -16.10
CA LEU A 318 7.71 21.02 -16.04
C LEU A 318 7.99 19.98 -14.97
N ILE A 319 6.96 19.48 -14.30
CA ILE A 319 7.02 18.24 -13.53
C ILE A 319 6.25 17.19 -14.32
N ILE A 320 6.91 16.10 -14.67
CA ILE A 320 6.30 14.98 -15.38
C ILE A 320 6.06 13.86 -14.38
N VAL A 321 4.81 13.41 -14.27
CA VAL A 321 4.43 12.25 -13.47
C VAL A 321 3.98 11.18 -14.43
N ALA A 322 4.66 10.04 -14.47
CA ALA A 322 4.34 8.98 -15.40
C ALA A 322 4.06 7.68 -14.64
N HIS A 323 2.97 7.01 -14.99
CA HIS A 323 2.57 5.75 -14.38
C HIS A 323 2.75 4.58 -15.34
N SER A 324 3.27 3.45 -14.84
CA SER A 324 3.40 2.20 -15.58
C SER A 324 4.06 2.42 -16.95
N MET A 325 3.47 1.92 -18.04
CA MET A 325 3.93 2.10 -19.43
C MET A 325 4.17 3.57 -19.83
N GLY A 326 3.53 4.53 -19.15
CA GLY A 326 3.79 5.95 -19.31
C GLY A 326 5.27 6.31 -19.18
N ASN A 327 5.99 5.63 -18.28
CA ASN A 327 7.43 5.78 -18.12
C ASN A 327 8.19 5.25 -19.33
N ASN A 328 7.83 4.07 -19.83
CA ASN A 328 8.47 3.45 -20.98
C ASN A 328 8.32 4.30 -22.24
N MET A 329 7.11 4.84 -22.52
CA MET A 329 6.89 5.67 -23.70
C MET A 329 7.67 6.99 -23.63
N LEU A 330 7.73 7.61 -22.45
CA LEU A 330 8.50 8.84 -22.25
C LEU A 330 10.01 8.59 -22.36
N ALA A 331 10.51 7.54 -21.68
CA ALA A 331 11.89 7.11 -21.76
C ALA A 331 12.31 6.80 -23.21
N GLY A 332 11.45 6.08 -23.93
CA GLY A 332 11.65 5.73 -25.33
C GLY A 332 11.72 6.97 -26.22
N ALA A 333 10.78 7.91 -26.06
CA ALA A 333 10.77 9.17 -26.83
C ALA A 333 12.03 10.01 -26.61
N LEU A 334 12.54 10.06 -25.38
CA LEU A 334 13.79 10.73 -25.04
C LEU A 334 15.01 9.98 -25.59
N ALA A 335 15.03 8.65 -25.51
CA ALA A 335 16.12 7.80 -25.99
C ALA A 335 16.26 7.83 -27.52
N THR A 336 15.15 7.91 -28.24
CA THR A 336 15.12 8.04 -29.72
C THR A 336 15.25 9.49 -30.20
N GLY A 337 15.38 10.45 -29.29
CA GLY A 337 15.62 11.86 -29.61
C GLY A 337 14.41 12.61 -30.15
N LYS A 338 13.18 12.15 -29.89
CA LYS A 338 11.94 12.88 -30.23
C LYS A 338 11.90 14.23 -29.51
N CYS A 339 12.37 14.27 -28.27
CA CYS A 339 12.68 15.47 -27.50
C CYS A 339 13.89 15.24 -26.60
N SER A 340 14.33 16.33 -25.97
CA SER A 340 15.29 16.33 -24.87
C SER A 340 14.67 16.95 -23.62
N ILE A 341 15.28 16.69 -22.46
CA ILE A 341 14.81 17.18 -21.17
C ILE A 341 15.80 18.21 -20.60
N GLY A 342 15.27 19.30 -20.07
CA GLY A 342 16.02 20.37 -19.41
C GLY A 342 16.35 20.07 -17.97
N SER A 343 17.27 20.86 -17.40
CA SER A 343 17.71 20.72 -16.01
C SER A 343 16.69 21.19 -14.97
N ASN A 344 15.61 21.84 -15.43
CA ASN A 344 14.50 22.36 -14.64
C ASN A 344 13.22 21.52 -14.81
N VAL A 345 13.37 20.27 -15.26
CA VAL A 345 12.29 19.30 -15.35
C VAL A 345 12.49 18.24 -14.29
N ASP A 346 11.43 17.93 -13.55
CA ASP A 346 11.43 16.78 -12.64
C ASP A 346 10.60 15.66 -13.26
N TRP A 347 11.07 14.42 -13.12
CA TRP A 347 10.31 13.24 -13.54
C TRP A 347 10.08 12.33 -12.34
N VAL A 348 8.80 12.17 -11.99
CA VAL A 348 8.32 11.22 -10.99
C VAL A 348 7.79 9.98 -11.69
N ASP A 349 8.43 8.84 -11.43
CA ASP A 349 8.05 7.53 -11.94
C ASP A 349 7.16 6.80 -10.93
N LEU A 350 5.97 6.39 -11.36
CA LEU A 350 5.05 5.54 -10.60
C LEU A 350 4.99 4.15 -11.24
N SER A 351 5.68 3.18 -10.64
CA SER A 351 5.68 1.77 -11.03
C SER A 351 5.98 1.51 -12.52
N GLY A 352 6.93 2.22 -13.12
CA GLY A 352 7.36 2.00 -14.49
C GLY A 352 8.00 0.63 -14.74
N PRO A 353 7.51 -0.20 -15.69
CA PRO A 353 8.15 -1.46 -16.07
C PRO A 353 9.36 -1.20 -16.97
N MET A 354 10.39 -0.53 -16.43
CA MET A 354 11.61 -0.17 -17.16
C MET A 354 12.47 -1.38 -17.57
N LYS A 355 12.10 -2.59 -17.13
CA LYS A 355 12.66 -3.88 -17.59
C LYS A 355 11.60 -4.77 -18.27
N GLY A 356 10.42 -4.24 -18.55
CA GLY A 356 9.26 -5.03 -18.92
C GLY A 356 8.57 -5.72 -17.74
N SER A 357 7.53 -6.48 -18.05
CA SER A 357 6.65 -7.18 -17.13
C SER A 357 6.59 -8.66 -17.48
N MET A 358 6.77 -9.51 -16.47
CA MET A 358 6.63 -10.96 -16.59
C MET A 358 5.17 -11.34 -16.89
N GLY A 359 4.21 -10.45 -16.62
CA GLY A 359 2.82 -10.62 -17.05
C GLY A 359 2.67 -10.56 -18.58
N SER A 360 3.53 -9.82 -19.29
CA SER A 360 3.57 -9.81 -20.75
C SER A 360 4.12 -11.11 -21.31
N ASP A 361 5.21 -11.63 -20.73
CA ASP A 361 5.76 -12.94 -21.09
C ASP A 361 4.74 -14.05 -20.88
N PHE A 362 4.07 -14.04 -19.72
CA PHE A 362 3.02 -15.00 -19.40
C PHE A 362 1.80 -14.90 -20.33
N LEU A 363 1.44 -13.69 -20.78
CA LEU A 363 0.43 -13.48 -21.82
C LEU A 363 0.82 -14.16 -23.14
N HIS A 364 2.10 -14.08 -23.54
CA HIS A 364 2.60 -14.78 -24.71
C HIS A 364 2.54 -16.30 -24.54
N GLU A 365 2.96 -16.83 -23.38
CA GLU A 365 2.87 -18.27 -23.09
C GLU A 365 1.44 -18.79 -23.21
N ILE A 366 0.47 -18.08 -22.65
CA ILE A 366 -0.93 -18.49 -22.67
C ILE A 366 -1.56 -18.33 -24.06
N CYS A 367 -1.41 -17.17 -24.71
CA CYS A 367 -2.12 -16.88 -25.94
C CYS A 367 -1.48 -17.50 -27.18
N ASP A 368 -0.16 -17.70 -27.21
CA ASP A 368 0.55 -18.26 -28.36
C ASP A 368 0.73 -19.81 -28.24
N GLY A 369 0.50 -20.41 -27.06
CA GLY A 369 0.79 -21.82 -26.75
C GLY A 369 -0.34 -22.86 -26.92
N GLY A 370 -1.60 -22.44 -27.08
CA GLY A 370 -2.75 -23.31 -27.39
C GLY A 370 -3.37 -24.13 -26.23
N ASN A 371 -4.70 -24.00 -26.08
CA ASN A 371 -5.71 -24.82 -25.37
C ASN A 371 -5.50 -25.32 -23.92
N VAL A 372 -4.38 -25.11 -23.23
CA VAL A 372 -4.18 -25.67 -21.87
C VAL A 372 -4.48 -24.67 -20.74
N LEU A 373 -4.70 -23.38 -21.04
CA LEU A 373 -4.77 -22.32 -20.01
C LEU A 373 -5.92 -21.30 -20.19
N GLN A 374 -6.99 -21.66 -20.91
CA GLN A 374 -8.21 -20.83 -20.99
C GLN A 374 -8.86 -20.64 -19.60
N ASP A 375 -8.75 -21.62 -18.71
CA ASP A 375 -9.29 -21.56 -17.35
C ASP A 375 -8.50 -20.58 -16.45
N VAL A 376 -7.19 -20.43 -16.67
CA VAL A 376 -6.32 -19.49 -15.93
C VAL A 376 -6.59 -18.03 -16.33
N LEU A 377 -7.01 -17.79 -17.58
CA LEU A 377 -7.46 -16.46 -18.03
C LEU A 377 -8.73 -16.00 -17.31
N ALA A 378 -9.63 -16.93 -16.95
CA ALA A 378 -10.83 -16.60 -16.18
C ALA A 378 -10.48 -16.22 -14.72
N GLU A 379 -9.48 -16.86 -14.12
CA GLU A 379 -9.01 -16.57 -12.76
C GLU A 379 -8.25 -15.23 -12.65
N LEU A 380 -7.58 -14.80 -13.72
CA LEU A 380 -6.85 -13.52 -13.76
C LEU A 380 -7.73 -12.32 -14.11
N GLY A 381 -9.00 -12.54 -14.46
CA GLY A 381 -9.92 -11.49 -14.88
C GLY A 381 -9.39 -10.65 -16.05
N GLY A 382 -9.79 -9.38 -16.12
CA GLY A 382 -9.33 -8.44 -17.15
C GLY A 382 -7.85 -8.02 -17.06
N LEU A 383 -7.10 -8.53 -16.08
CA LEU A 383 -5.72 -8.12 -15.79
C LEU A 383 -4.75 -8.49 -16.92
N ILE A 384 -4.91 -9.70 -17.47
CA ILE A 384 -4.14 -10.18 -18.63
C ILE A 384 -4.87 -9.89 -19.95
N GLY A 385 -6.18 -9.64 -19.90
CA GLY A 385 -6.99 -9.33 -21.07
C GLY A 385 -7.30 -10.57 -21.92
N GLN A 386 -8.18 -10.37 -22.90
CA GLN A 386 -8.63 -11.42 -23.82
C GLN A 386 -7.46 -11.85 -24.74
N CYS A 387 -7.42 -13.12 -25.15
CA CYS A 387 -6.49 -13.54 -26.21
C CYS A 387 -7.06 -13.20 -27.60
N PRO A 388 -6.23 -12.67 -28.53
CA PRO A 388 -4.86 -12.23 -28.32
C PRO A 388 -4.83 -10.93 -27.51
N GLY A 389 -3.89 -10.83 -26.56
CA GLY A 389 -3.75 -9.60 -25.77
C GLY A 389 -3.43 -8.38 -26.65
N THR A 390 -3.69 -7.18 -26.12
CA THR A 390 -3.52 -5.92 -26.86
C THR A 390 -2.07 -5.72 -27.33
N THR A 391 -1.87 -4.95 -28.41
CA THR A 391 -0.55 -4.62 -28.94
C THR A 391 0.36 -4.08 -27.84
N THR A 392 -0.18 -3.19 -27.01
CA THR A 392 0.52 -2.63 -25.85
C THR A 392 0.95 -3.70 -24.85
N ARG A 393 0.02 -4.54 -24.35
CA ARG A 393 0.34 -5.56 -23.34
C ARG A 393 1.42 -6.52 -23.82
N ARG A 394 1.39 -6.92 -25.09
CA ARG A 394 2.41 -7.78 -25.72
C ARG A 394 3.76 -7.10 -25.94
N SER A 395 3.80 -5.77 -26.00
CA SER A 395 5.06 -5.04 -26.19
C SER A 395 5.92 -4.91 -24.94
N LEU A 396 5.36 -5.20 -23.76
CA LEU A 396 5.99 -5.02 -22.45
C LEU A 396 6.73 -6.26 -21.95
N VAL A 397 7.17 -7.14 -22.86
CA VAL A 397 7.94 -8.35 -22.54
C VAL A 397 9.18 -8.03 -21.68
N TYR A 398 9.56 -8.96 -20.83
CA TYR A 398 10.64 -8.79 -19.86
C TYR A 398 12.02 -8.88 -20.52
N ASP A 399 12.89 -7.90 -20.24
CA ASP A 399 14.30 -7.92 -20.66
C ASP A 399 15.08 -9.02 -19.92
N GLY A 400 15.52 -10.00 -20.71
CA GLY A 400 16.11 -11.26 -20.25
C GLY A 400 15.12 -12.42 -20.11
N GLY A 401 13.86 -12.25 -20.54
CA GLY A 401 12.89 -13.32 -20.73
C GLY A 401 12.90 -13.90 -22.16
N ASP A 402 12.11 -14.95 -22.41
CA ASP A 402 12.14 -15.71 -23.67
C ASP A 402 11.55 -14.94 -24.86
N TYR A 403 10.75 -13.91 -24.59
CA TYR A 403 10.04 -13.11 -25.61
C TYR A 403 10.71 -11.77 -25.93
N CYS A 404 11.82 -11.43 -25.26
CA CYS A 404 12.58 -10.22 -25.53
C CYS A 404 13.90 -10.57 -26.22
N ASP A 405 13.96 -10.30 -27.52
CA ASP A 405 15.17 -10.49 -28.32
C ASP A 405 16.24 -9.41 -28.05
N ALA A 406 17.35 -9.47 -28.79
CA ALA A 406 18.44 -8.50 -28.64
C ALA A 406 17.97 -7.06 -28.94
N GLU A 407 17.09 -6.87 -29.92
CA GLU A 407 16.59 -5.54 -30.27
C GLU A 407 15.67 -4.99 -29.17
N CYS A 408 14.81 -5.83 -28.60
CA CYS A 408 14.02 -5.52 -27.41
C CYS A 408 14.91 -5.14 -26.22
N SER A 409 15.96 -5.92 -25.95
CA SER A 409 16.92 -5.68 -24.86
C SER A 409 17.65 -4.34 -25.05
N ASP A 410 18.05 -4.02 -26.28
CA ASP A 410 18.70 -2.74 -26.63
C ASP A 410 17.75 -1.54 -26.41
N ARG A 411 16.46 -1.68 -26.77
CA ARG A 411 15.45 -0.64 -26.50
C ARG A 411 15.30 -0.38 -25.01
N TYR A 412 15.20 -1.43 -24.17
CA TYR A 412 15.14 -1.27 -22.72
C TYR A 412 16.44 -0.70 -22.14
N ALA A 413 17.61 -1.10 -22.64
CA ALA A 413 18.88 -0.51 -22.22
C ALA A 413 18.93 0.99 -22.49
N ALA A 414 18.51 1.42 -23.69
CA ALA A 414 18.47 2.84 -24.05
C ALA A 414 17.47 3.63 -23.20
N ALA A 415 16.25 3.10 -23.02
CA ALA A 415 15.22 3.72 -22.19
C ALA A 415 15.66 3.85 -20.72
N ARG A 416 16.27 2.81 -20.15
CA ARG A 416 16.81 2.83 -18.78
C ARG A 416 17.94 3.84 -18.61
N ALA A 417 18.85 3.94 -19.58
CA ALA A 417 19.94 4.91 -19.49
C ALA A 417 19.43 6.36 -19.43
N VAL A 418 18.33 6.65 -20.12
CA VAL A 418 17.65 7.95 -20.03
C VAL A 418 16.93 8.10 -18.69
N HIS A 419 16.14 7.10 -18.30
CA HIS A 419 15.40 7.12 -17.04
C HIS A 419 16.34 7.30 -15.84
N GLU A 420 17.39 6.49 -15.71
CA GLU A 420 18.39 6.60 -14.63
C GLU A 420 19.05 7.98 -14.58
N LYS A 421 19.27 8.59 -15.76
CA LYS A 421 19.91 9.90 -15.85
C LYS A 421 18.98 11.05 -15.41
N TYR A 422 17.68 10.96 -15.67
CA TYR A 422 16.77 12.10 -15.56
C TYR A 422 15.62 11.91 -14.56
N VAL A 423 15.35 10.69 -14.09
CA VAL A 423 14.32 10.43 -13.09
C VAL A 423 14.70 11.13 -11.78
N THR A 424 13.77 11.90 -11.24
CA THR A 424 13.96 12.65 -9.98
C THR A 424 13.61 11.77 -8.80
N ALA A 425 12.49 11.05 -8.89
CA ALA A 425 11.99 10.14 -7.87
C ALA A 425 11.26 8.96 -8.52
N SER A 426 11.33 7.79 -7.91
CA SER A 426 10.58 6.61 -8.35
C SER A 426 9.86 5.97 -7.17
N MET A 427 8.60 5.59 -7.39
CA MET A 427 7.76 4.85 -6.46
C MET A 427 7.47 3.47 -7.06
N CYS A 428 7.57 2.42 -6.25
CA CYS A 428 7.22 1.07 -6.70
C CYS A 428 6.62 0.20 -5.60
N GLY A 429 5.71 -0.70 -6.00
CA GLY A 429 5.07 -1.64 -5.09
C GLY A 429 6.01 -2.77 -4.69
N THR A 430 6.19 -2.96 -3.39
CA THR A 430 7.00 -4.07 -2.82
C THR A 430 6.16 -5.30 -2.47
N THR A 431 4.85 -5.24 -2.65
CA THR A 431 3.90 -6.33 -2.43
C THR A 431 2.68 -6.12 -3.32
N TYR A 432 2.14 -7.22 -3.85
CA TYR A 432 0.89 -7.25 -4.60
C TYR A 432 -0.34 -7.24 -3.67
N SER A 433 -0.10 -7.29 -2.37
CA SER A 433 -1.11 -7.13 -1.34
C SER A 433 -1.23 -5.65 -0.98
N GLY A 434 -2.15 -4.96 -1.65
CA GLY A 434 -2.52 -3.57 -1.36
C GLY A 434 -3.82 -3.47 -0.55
N LEU A 435 -4.31 -2.26 -0.32
CA LEU A 435 -5.63 -2.02 0.29
C LEU A 435 -6.73 -2.75 -0.52
N LEU A 436 -7.78 -3.22 0.17
CA LEU A 436 -8.97 -3.79 -0.48
C LEU A 436 -9.54 -2.80 -1.49
N SER A 437 -9.51 -3.17 -2.77
CA SER A 437 -10.08 -2.41 -3.87
C SER A 437 -10.66 -3.37 -4.91
N SER A 438 -11.38 -2.84 -5.90
CA SER A 438 -11.82 -3.63 -7.06
C SER A 438 -10.65 -4.32 -7.78
N GLU A 439 -9.47 -3.70 -7.75
CA GLU A 439 -8.29 -4.20 -8.48
C GLU A 439 -7.42 -5.14 -7.65
N TYR A 440 -7.65 -5.18 -6.33
CA TYR A 440 -6.91 -6.03 -5.41
C TYR A 440 -6.93 -7.50 -5.83
N LEU A 441 -8.09 -8.04 -6.22
CA LEU A 441 -8.20 -9.46 -6.60
C LEU A 441 -7.38 -9.77 -7.86
N GLY A 442 -7.38 -8.86 -8.83
CA GLY A 442 -6.56 -8.97 -10.03
C GLY A 442 -5.07 -8.92 -9.70
N LEU A 443 -4.63 -7.91 -8.94
CA LEU A 443 -3.22 -7.77 -8.55
C LEU A 443 -2.74 -8.93 -7.67
N LEU A 444 -3.57 -9.43 -6.76
CA LEU A 444 -3.30 -10.63 -5.97
C LEU A 444 -3.13 -11.86 -6.86
N ALA A 445 -4.05 -12.09 -7.79
CA ALA A 445 -3.96 -13.19 -8.75
C ALA A 445 -2.70 -13.07 -9.62
N GLY A 446 -2.39 -11.86 -10.10
CA GLY A 446 -1.15 -11.56 -10.82
C GLY A 446 0.11 -11.87 -10.00
N GLY A 447 0.13 -11.47 -8.73
CA GLY A 447 1.25 -11.76 -7.82
C GLY A 447 1.46 -13.24 -7.52
N LEU A 448 0.38 -14.03 -7.51
CA LEU A 448 0.41 -15.47 -7.23
C LEU A 448 0.68 -16.34 -8.47
N LEU A 449 0.15 -15.96 -9.64
CA LEU A 449 0.14 -16.79 -10.84
C LEU A 449 1.25 -16.43 -11.83
N ILE A 450 1.64 -15.16 -11.91
CA ILE A 450 2.73 -14.74 -12.79
C ILE A 450 4.06 -15.18 -12.14
N PRO A 451 4.96 -15.83 -12.89
CA PRO A 451 6.24 -16.32 -12.37
C PRO A 451 7.24 -15.16 -12.17
N HIS A 452 6.97 -14.30 -11.19
CA HIS A 452 7.83 -13.17 -10.87
C HIS A 452 9.20 -13.64 -10.38
N HIS A 453 10.27 -13.00 -10.87
CA HIS A 453 11.64 -13.27 -10.39
C HIS A 453 11.92 -12.75 -8.96
N SER A 454 10.90 -12.22 -8.26
CA SER A 454 11.01 -11.68 -6.90
C SER A 454 9.64 -11.55 -6.25
N SER A 455 9.59 -11.81 -4.94
CA SER A 455 8.41 -11.57 -4.10
C SER A 455 8.08 -10.08 -3.92
N LYS A 456 9.03 -9.18 -4.19
CA LYS A 456 8.80 -7.72 -4.24
C LYS A 456 8.28 -7.28 -5.61
N ASN A 457 6.96 -7.32 -5.79
CA ASN A 457 6.26 -6.86 -7.00
C ASN A 457 4.88 -6.30 -6.60
N ASP A 458 4.24 -5.53 -7.48
CA ASP A 458 2.89 -4.97 -7.28
C ASP A 458 1.76 -5.85 -7.85
N GLY A 459 2.10 -7.04 -8.33
CA GLY A 459 1.20 -7.98 -9.02
C GLY A 459 1.53 -8.10 -10.50
N ILE A 460 2.11 -7.07 -11.11
CA ILE A 460 2.44 -7.02 -12.55
C ILE A 460 3.91 -6.66 -12.79
N VAL A 461 4.47 -5.76 -11.99
CA VAL A 461 5.81 -5.19 -12.14
C VAL A 461 6.62 -5.37 -10.86
N ARG A 462 7.92 -5.62 -11.01
CA ARG A 462 8.87 -5.76 -9.90
C ARG A 462 9.40 -4.39 -9.45
N CYS A 463 9.48 -4.15 -8.14
CA CYS A 463 10.03 -2.90 -7.59
C CYS A 463 11.52 -2.66 -7.93
N ALA A 464 12.30 -3.72 -8.15
CA ALA A 464 13.74 -3.62 -8.40
C ALA A 464 14.11 -3.44 -9.89
N SER A 465 13.24 -2.85 -10.70
CA SER A 465 13.52 -2.56 -12.12
C SER A 465 14.08 -1.14 -12.34
N HIS A 466 15.14 -0.74 -11.62
CA HIS A 466 16.10 0.33 -11.97
C HIS A 466 15.91 1.74 -11.39
N ALA A 467 16.10 1.92 -10.10
CA ALA A 467 16.67 3.19 -9.63
C ALA A 467 17.85 2.91 -8.68
N THR A 468 18.83 3.80 -8.69
CA THR A 468 19.82 3.87 -7.61
C THR A 468 19.05 3.94 -6.30
N LEU A 469 19.42 3.10 -5.33
CA LEU A 469 18.70 2.91 -4.06
C LEU A 469 18.39 4.23 -3.34
N ASP A 470 19.15 5.29 -3.61
CA ASP A 470 19.00 6.62 -3.03
C ASP A 470 17.79 7.44 -3.55
N ARG A 471 17.09 6.97 -4.60
CA ARG A 471 15.93 7.66 -5.22
C ARG A 471 14.64 6.84 -5.27
N ILE A 472 14.65 5.66 -4.66
CA ILE A 472 13.48 4.77 -4.57
C ILE A 472 12.74 5.04 -3.28
N PHE A 473 11.46 5.36 -3.40
CA PHE A 473 10.52 5.36 -2.31
C PHE A 473 9.67 4.08 -2.39
N THR A 474 9.67 3.28 -1.32
CA THR A 474 8.82 2.08 -1.25
C THR A 474 7.39 2.46 -0.90
N PHE A 475 6.39 1.80 -1.48
CA PHE A 475 4.96 2.07 -1.20
C PHE A 475 4.58 1.99 0.30
N ALA A 476 5.32 1.22 1.11
CA ALA A 476 5.12 1.15 2.56
C ALA A 476 5.71 2.35 3.33
N ALA A 477 6.63 3.11 2.70
CA ALA A 477 7.46 4.14 3.33
C ALA A 477 7.32 5.54 2.68
N CYS A 478 6.24 5.78 1.91
CA CYS A 478 6.10 7.03 1.17
C CYS A 478 4.66 7.42 0.90
N PHE A 479 3.88 7.57 1.98
CA PHE A 479 2.67 8.39 1.95
C PHE A 479 2.97 9.89 2.12
N SER A 480 4.21 10.22 2.48
CA SER A 480 4.56 11.51 3.09
C SER A 480 4.50 12.73 2.18
N CYS A 481 4.77 12.62 0.87
CA CYS A 481 4.94 13.84 0.05
C CYS A 481 4.69 13.73 -1.45
N PHE A 482 4.42 12.55 -2.04
CA PHE A 482 4.53 12.43 -3.51
C PHE A 482 3.28 12.10 -4.31
N ILE A 483 2.43 11.12 -4.00
CA ILE A 483 1.18 10.87 -4.77
C ILE A 483 0.26 9.96 -3.94
N ASP A 484 -1.04 10.28 -3.92
CA ASP A 484 -2.09 9.49 -3.25
C ASP A 484 -2.90 8.64 -4.23
N ILE A 485 -3.08 7.34 -3.94
CA ILE A 485 -3.77 6.36 -4.81
C ILE A 485 -4.98 5.70 -4.09
N SER A 486 -5.21 5.94 -2.78
CA SER A 486 -6.20 5.16 -2.01
C SER A 486 -7.67 5.48 -2.34
N ARG A 487 -7.96 6.59 -3.04
CA ARG A 487 -9.34 6.98 -3.45
C ARG A 487 -9.79 6.55 -4.84
N TRP A 488 -9.03 5.70 -5.55
CA TRP A 488 -9.34 5.33 -6.94
C TRP A 488 -10.62 4.49 -7.13
N SER A 489 -11.22 3.93 -6.06
CA SER A 489 -12.28 2.91 -6.20
C SER A 489 -13.73 3.40 -6.04
N SER A 490 -14.00 4.53 -5.38
CA SER A 490 -15.39 4.87 -4.99
C SER A 490 -16.19 5.70 -6.00
N LYS A 491 -15.57 6.35 -7.00
CA LYS A 491 -16.27 7.26 -7.93
C LYS A 491 -16.60 6.69 -9.32
N ALA A 492 -15.96 5.59 -9.75
CA ALA A 492 -16.27 4.96 -11.05
C ALA A 492 -17.60 4.16 -11.03
N ALA A 493 -18.12 3.84 -9.84
CA ALA A 493 -19.32 3.02 -9.67
C ALA A 493 -20.65 3.77 -9.89
N SER A 494 -20.67 5.11 -9.91
CA SER A 494 -21.93 5.86 -10.04
C SER A 494 -22.33 6.26 -11.47
N GLU A 495 -21.47 6.06 -12.48
CA GLU A 495 -21.74 6.54 -13.85
C GLU A 495 -21.97 5.44 -14.89
N THR A 496 -21.97 4.15 -14.51
CA THR A 496 -22.29 3.03 -15.43
C THR A 496 -23.65 2.37 -15.20
N SER A 497 -24.51 2.96 -14.37
CA SER A 497 -25.88 2.46 -14.19
C SER A 497 -26.91 3.32 -14.93
N THR A 498 -27.58 2.69 -15.89
CA THR A 498 -28.84 3.07 -16.57
C THR A 498 -28.78 4.01 -17.79
N HIS A 499 -28.69 3.40 -18.98
CA HIS A 499 -29.63 3.70 -20.08
C HIS A 499 -29.67 2.56 -21.11
N HIS A 500 -30.48 1.53 -20.83
CA HIS A 500 -30.99 0.64 -21.88
C HIS A 500 -32.34 1.19 -22.38
N PRO A 501 -32.46 1.59 -23.66
CA PRO A 501 -33.76 1.91 -24.24
C PRO A 501 -34.54 0.60 -24.47
N SER A 502 -35.69 0.49 -23.80
CA SER A 502 -36.70 -0.53 -24.03
C SER A 502 -37.17 -0.50 -25.49
N MET A 503 -36.78 -1.51 -26.28
CA MET A 503 -37.41 -1.82 -27.57
C MET A 503 -38.59 -2.77 -27.33
N THR A 504 -39.77 -2.20 -27.09
CA THR A 504 -41.05 -2.92 -27.22
C THR A 504 -41.32 -3.22 -28.71
N ARG A 505 -41.13 -4.49 -29.11
CA ARG A 505 -41.60 -5.03 -30.40
C ARG A 505 -43.13 -5.13 -30.41
N THR A 506 -43.79 -4.21 -31.11
CA THR A 506 -45.16 -4.41 -31.61
C THR A 506 -45.09 -5.15 -32.95
N ARG A 507 -45.60 -6.38 -33.00
CA ARG A 507 -45.80 -7.17 -34.23
C ARG A 507 -47.19 -6.84 -34.82
N PRO A 508 -47.32 -6.55 -36.12
CA PRO A 508 -48.62 -6.37 -36.77
C PRO A 508 -49.27 -7.72 -37.13
N PRO A 509 -50.60 -7.79 -37.28
CA PRO A 509 -51.30 -9.02 -37.67
C PRO A 509 -51.13 -9.30 -39.17
N GLY A 510 -50.93 -10.58 -39.49
CA GLY A 510 -50.53 -11.03 -40.81
C GLY A 510 -51.66 -11.24 -41.81
N THR A 511 -51.23 -11.55 -43.05
CA THR A 511 -52.07 -12.18 -44.06
C THR A 511 -51.23 -13.13 -44.94
N LEU A 512 -51.53 -14.42 -44.82
CA LEU A 512 -51.51 -15.52 -45.80
C LEU A 512 -50.56 -15.45 -47.02
N GLN A 513 -49.73 -16.51 -47.19
CA GLN A 513 -49.98 -17.55 -48.20
C GLN A 513 -49.13 -18.81 -47.99
N ARG A 514 -49.86 -19.94 -47.86
CA ARG A 514 -49.56 -21.39 -47.97
C ARG A 514 -48.28 -21.98 -47.37
#